data_AF-A0A9E0WYI0-F1
#
_entry.id   AF-A0A9E0WYI0-F1
#
_cell.length_a   1.000
_cell.length_b   1.000
_cell.length_c   1.000
_cell.angle_alpha   90.00
_cell.angle_beta   90.00
_cell.angle_gamma   90.00
#
_symmetry.space_group_name_H-M   'P 1'
#
loop_
_entity.id
_entity.type
_entity.pdbx_description
1 polymer ?
#
loop_
_entity_poly.entity_id
_entity_poly.type
_entity_poly.pdbx_seq_one_letter_code
_entity_poly.pdbx_strand_id
1 'polypeptide(L)'
;MGIAGDVGELVAEASRNTLAINPLVGLSPRQVAGAAGSLLKAAGRAPARTAAHYGRYLKTLGGVARGTSTLAPEPRDRRFADPAWKGNPLYARLMQSYLATQRALAGVIDDSGIGDADKGRAHFFASLVTDALAPSNFVLGNPAAVRKIVDTGGANLVQGLQHLVHDVRHNHGLPSQVDATPFKVGENVATSPGQVVHRDEMFELLQFAPTTPQVHRRPLVMSPPQVNKYYAIDLSPDKSLVKWAVDSRVQMFVVSWRNPTLEQRHWGLDDYVMALDRAVDVARRITGSPDVNMWGSCSGGMTLAAYLGWLAARGDTKVANTTWAVCVLDTGAALQDSTLGLFNTPATLRAARARSRRKGIVTGEEMASMFAWLRPNDLIWNYWVNNYLLGNKPPAFDILAWNADTTRLPGQFHADLLDLVEKNPYVNAGTLEVDGTPIDLSQVEVGAYVIGGITDHITPWRACYGTARLFGTETTFVLANAGHLQSLINPPGAGKSFHVAAAADAEDADAWAAAHAGARQEGSWWPHWRGWIQARSGDLVAAPKSLGSRKHKPLGAAPGSYVHVK
;
A
#
# COMPACT_ATOMS: atom_id res chain seq x y z
N MET A 1 -5.58 32.00 11.90
CA MET A 1 -5.76 30.86 12.82
C MET A 1 -6.53 29.66 12.22
N GLY A 2 -7.08 29.74 10.98
CA GLY A 2 -8.04 28.74 10.46
C GLY A 2 -7.58 27.79 9.34
N ILE A 3 -6.29 27.70 9.01
CA ILE A 3 -5.78 26.78 7.95
C ILE A 3 -4.63 25.90 8.47
N ALA A 4 -3.71 26.48 9.24
CA ALA A 4 -2.65 25.71 9.92
C ALA A 4 -3.22 24.73 10.97
N GLY A 5 -4.35 25.07 11.61
CA GLY A 5 -5.03 24.19 12.55
C GLY A 5 -5.67 22.95 11.90
N ASP A 6 -6.20 23.09 10.68
CA ASP A 6 -6.90 22.03 9.94
C ASP A 6 -5.93 20.92 9.46
N VAL A 7 -4.76 21.29 8.94
CA VAL A 7 -3.72 20.32 8.55
C VAL A 7 -3.12 19.62 9.77
N GLY A 8 -2.81 20.37 10.84
CA GLY A 8 -2.30 19.80 12.09
C GLY A 8 -3.31 18.84 12.75
N GLU A 9 -4.60 19.17 12.73
CA GLU A 9 -5.66 18.32 13.26
C GLU A 9 -5.87 17.05 12.42
N LEU A 10 -5.84 17.16 11.08
CA LEU A 10 -5.89 16.00 10.17
C LEU A 10 -4.70 15.06 10.37
N VAL A 11 -3.48 15.60 10.53
CA VAL A 11 -2.27 14.81 10.78
C VAL A 11 -2.33 14.13 12.16
N ALA A 12 -2.80 14.85 13.19
CA ALA A 12 -2.98 14.28 14.52
C ALA A 12 -4.09 13.21 14.56
N GLU A 13 -5.17 13.40 13.80
CA GLU A 13 -6.25 12.41 13.67
C GLU A 13 -5.80 11.17 12.88
N ALA A 14 -5.03 11.36 11.80
CA ALA A 14 -4.44 10.25 11.06
C ALA A 14 -3.50 9.44 11.94
N SER A 15 -2.65 10.12 12.73
CA SER A 15 -1.70 9.47 13.66
C SER A 15 -2.36 8.49 14.62
N ARG A 16 -3.56 8.80 15.13
CA ARG A 16 -4.31 7.91 16.03
C ARG A 16 -4.88 6.66 15.36
N ASN A 17 -4.95 6.65 14.02
CA ASN A 17 -5.64 5.62 13.22
C ASN A 17 -4.71 4.88 12.23
N THR A 18 -3.43 5.26 12.15
CA THR A 18 -2.45 4.63 11.27
C THR A 18 -1.92 3.36 11.91
N LEU A 19 -2.63 2.25 11.69
CA LEU A 19 -2.07 0.92 11.87
C LEU A 19 -1.17 0.64 10.66
N ALA A 20 0.10 1.03 10.73
CA ALA A 20 1.08 0.58 9.74
C ALA A 20 1.31 -0.92 9.91
N ILE A 21 1.55 -1.65 8.83
CA ILE A 21 1.68 -3.11 8.87
C ILE A 21 2.71 -3.55 7.85
N ASN A 22 3.55 -4.52 8.21
CA ASN A 22 4.41 -5.21 7.25
C ASN A 22 3.65 -6.41 6.61
N PRO A 23 3.15 -6.29 5.37
CA PRO A 23 2.42 -7.36 4.69
C PRO A 23 3.30 -8.57 4.36
N LEU A 24 4.64 -8.45 4.41
CA LEU A 24 5.59 -9.47 3.97
C LEU A 24 5.72 -10.67 4.93
N VAL A 25 5.27 -10.56 6.19
CA VAL A 25 5.40 -11.67 7.16
C VAL A 25 4.18 -12.61 7.13
N GLY A 26 3.02 -12.06 6.78
CA GLY A 26 1.72 -12.72 6.79
C GLY A 26 1.26 -13.27 8.15
N LEU A 27 0.00 -13.73 8.20
CA LEU A 27 -0.58 -14.40 9.35
C LEU A 27 -0.53 -15.92 9.15
N SER A 28 0.25 -16.62 9.96
CA SER A 28 0.29 -18.08 10.00
C SER A 28 -0.68 -18.64 11.04
N PRO A 29 -1.16 -19.90 10.88
CA PRO A 29 -1.97 -20.57 11.91
C PRO A 29 -1.31 -20.59 13.29
N ARG A 30 0.04 -20.62 13.33
CA ARG A 30 0.82 -20.53 14.58
C ARG A 30 0.75 -19.14 15.21
N GLN A 31 0.75 -18.07 14.42
CA GLN A 31 0.58 -16.70 14.94
C GLN A 31 -0.85 -16.47 15.45
N VAL A 32 -1.87 -17.01 14.76
CA VAL A 32 -3.26 -16.97 15.23
C VAL A 32 -3.40 -17.76 16.54
N ALA A 33 -2.84 -18.97 16.62
CA ALA A 33 -2.82 -19.76 17.86
C ALA A 33 -2.03 -19.07 18.98
N GLY A 34 -0.93 -18.40 18.65
CA GLY A 34 -0.15 -17.60 19.59
C GLY A 34 -0.95 -16.41 20.14
N ALA A 35 -1.68 -15.69 19.28
CA ALA A 35 -2.51 -14.56 19.67
C ALA A 35 -3.73 -15.01 20.50
N ALA A 36 -4.36 -16.13 20.14
CA ALA A 36 -5.38 -16.79 20.96
C ALA A 36 -4.82 -17.22 22.33
N GLY A 37 -3.60 -17.76 22.36
CA GLY A 37 -2.88 -18.11 23.58
C GLY A 37 -2.58 -16.88 24.46
N SER A 38 -2.23 -15.73 23.87
CA SER A 38 -2.03 -14.48 24.61
C SER A 38 -3.33 -13.97 25.23
N LEU A 39 -4.47 -14.10 24.53
CA LEU A 39 -5.78 -13.77 25.11
C LEU A 39 -6.16 -14.70 26.28
N LEU A 40 -5.92 -16.00 26.15
CA LEU A 40 -6.14 -16.96 27.24
C LEU A 40 -5.24 -16.68 28.45
N LYS A 41 -3.97 -16.35 28.21
CA LYS A 41 -3.04 -15.91 29.27
C LYS A 41 -3.50 -14.62 29.93
N ALA A 42 -4.03 -13.68 29.16
CA ALA A 42 -4.56 -12.41 29.67
C ALA A 42 -5.69 -12.66 30.68
N ALA A 43 -6.63 -13.53 30.32
CA ALA A 43 -7.73 -13.93 31.20
C ALA A 43 -7.26 -14.72 32.44
N GLY A 44 -6.23 -15.57 32.28
CA GLY A 44 -5.72 -16.41 33.35
C GLY A 44 -4.83 -15.70 34.38
N ARG A 45 -4.09 -14.65 34.00
CA ARG A 45 -3.15 -13.95 34.91
C ARG A 45 -3.81 -12.99 35.90
N ALA A 46 -5.02 -12.52 35.61
CA ALA A 46 -5.71 -11.55 36.44
C ALA A 46 -7.15 -11.99 36.77
N PRO A 47 -7.37 -13.18 37.36
CA PRO A 47 -8.71 -13.77 37.51
C PRO A 47 -9.66 -12.86 38.30
N ALA A 48 -9.18 -12.17 39.33
CA ALA A 48 -9.96 -11.20 40.09
C ALA A 48 -10.37 -9.97 39.25
N ARG A 49 -9.47 -9.47 38.39
CA ARG A 49 -9.77 -8.34 37.48
C ARG A 49 -10.70 -8.77 36.35
N THR A 50 -10.51 -9.98 35.81
CA THR A 50 -11.41 -10.58 34.83
C THR A 50 -12.81 -10.77 35.40
N ALA A 51 -12.94 -11.24 36.64
CA ALA A 51 -14.23 -11.33 37.32
C ALA A 51 -14.86 -9.93 37.52
N ALA A 52 -14.08 -8.90 37.85
CA ALA A 52 -14.56 -7.53 37.95
C ALA A 52 -15.03 -6.97 36.58
N HIS A 53 -14.31 -7.24 35.49
CA HIS A 53 -14.72 -6.90 34.14
C HIS A 53 -16.00 -7.63 33.73
N TYR A 54 -16.14 -8.91 34.07
CA TYR A 54 -17.35 -9.67 33.84
C TYR A 54 -18.55 -9.10 34.62
N GLY A 55 -18.36 -8.70 35.88
CA GLY A 55 -19.39 -8.02 36.67
C GLY A 55 -19.82 -6.68 36.04
N ARG A 56 -18.86 -5.86 35.58
CA ARG A 56 -19.16 -4.62 34.83
C ARG A 56 -19.90 -4.89 33.52
N TYR A 57 -19.50 -5.95 32.81
CA TYR A 57 -20.15 -6.39 31.58
C TYR A 57 -21.62 -6.77 31.82
N LEU A 58 -21.91 -7.60 32.82
CA LEU A 58 -23.28 -7.96 33.19
C LEU A 58 -24.11 -6.74 33.59
N LYS A 59 -23.55 -5.81 34.37
CA LYS A 59 -24.21 -4.54 34.72
C LYS A 59 -24.55 -3.72 33.47
N THR A 60 -23.62 -3.68 32.51
CA THR A 60 -23.78 -2.97 31.25
C THR A 60 -24.89 -3.61 30.41
N LEU A 61 -24.88 -4.94 30.25
CA LEU A 61 -25.95 -5.68 29.58
C LEU A 61 -27.31 -5.48 30.25
N GLY A 62 -27.37 -5.43 31.58
CA GLY A 62 -28.60 -5.10 32.31
C GLY A 62 -29.08 -3.67 32.03
N GLY A 63 -28.18 -2.72 31.78
CA GLY A 63 -28.52 -1.38 31.29
C GLY A 63 -29.02 -1.38 29.84
N VAL A 64 -28.41 -2.19 28.98
CA VAL A 64 -28.85 -2.36 27.58
C VAL A 64 -30.25 -2.96 27.52
N ALA A 65 -30.49 -4.07 28.23
CA ALA A 65 -31.81 -4.71 28.28
C ALA A 65 -32.91 -3.75 28.75
N ARG A 66 -32.62 -2.93 29.77
CA ARG A 66 -33.53 -1.89 30.29
C ARG A 66 -33.65 -0.64 29.40
N GLY A 67 -32.83 -0.51 28.34
CA GLY A 67 -32.83 0.65 27.45
C GLY A 67 -32.21 1.92 28.04
N THR A 68 -31.44 1.80 29.13
CA THR A 68 -30.78 2.94 29.79
C THR A 68 -29.31 3.10 29.38
N SER A 69 -28.83 2.26 28.46
CA SER A 69 -27.44 2.31 27.98
C SER A 69 -27.24 3.47 27.00
N THR A 70 -26.15 4.20 27.19
CA THR A 70 -25.71 5.29 26.30
C THR A 70 -24.59 4.86 25.35
N LEU A 71 -24.32 3.54 25.27
CA LEU A 71 -23.32 3.01 24.34
C LEU A 71 -23.70 3.38 22.91
N ALA A 72 -22.74 3.96 22.19
CA ALA A 72 -22.83 4.33 20.79
C ALA A 72 -21.60 3.82 20.05
N PRO A 73 -21.75 3.46 18.76
CA PRO A 73 -20.64 3.05 17.91
C PRO A 73 -19.72 4.26 17.64
N GLU A 74 -18.51 3.98 17.18
CA GLU A 74 -17.62 5.04 16.74
C GLU A 74 -18.24 5.81 15.55
N PRO A 75 -18.07 7.14 15.44
CA PRO A 75 -18.72 7.93 14.41
C PRO A 75 -18.46 7.48 12.96
N ARG A 76 -17.33 6.81 12.72
CA ARG A 76 -16.93 6.32 11.38
C ARG A 76 -17.21 4.82 11.17
N ASP A 77 -17.77 4.10 12.14
CA ASP A 77 -18.12 2.68 11.97
C ASP A 77 -19.36 2.52 11.07
N ARG A 78 -19.09 2.20 9.80
CA ARG A 78 -20.12 2.07 8.77
C ARG A 78 -21.07 0.90 8.99
N ARG A 79 -20.71 -0.11 9.80
CA ARG A 79 -21.59 -1.25 10.11
C ARG A 79 -22.90 -0.80 10.76
N PHE A 80 -22.85 0.30 11.51
CA PHE A 80 -23.96 0.84 12.27
C PHE A 80 -24.53 2.13 11.67
N ALA A 81 -24.31 2.37 10.36
CA ALA A 81 -24.75 3.59 9.67
C ALA A 81 -26.26 3.64 9.37
N ASP A 82 -26.94 2.49 9.27
CA ASP A 82 -28.39 2.46 9.01
C ASP A 82 -29.17 3.14 10.16
N PRO A 83 -30.11 4.07 9.88
CA PRO A 83 -30.90 4.73 10.90
C PRO A 83 -31.64 3.80 11.87
N ALA A 84 -31.95 2.56 11.46
CA ALA A 84 -32.61 1.56 12.29
C ALA A 84 -31.81 1.21 13.55
N TRP A 85 -30.48 1.32 13.53
CA TRP A 85 -29.64 1.11 14.72
C TRP A 85 -29.91 2.10 15.85
N LYS A 86 -30.42 3.29 15.52
CA LYS A 86 -30.86 4.31 16.50
C LYS A 86 -32.37 4.31 16.69
N GLY A 87 -33.14 4.13 15.60
CA GLY A 87 -34.59 4.26 15.60
C GLY A 87 -35.35 3.03 16.11
N ASN A 88 -34.75 1.84 16.10
CA ASN A 88 -35.40 0.60 16.53
C ASN A 88 -34.81 0.08 17.86
N PRO A 89 -35.60 -0.04 18.94
CA PRO A 89 -35.11 -0.48 20.25
C PRO A 89 -34.45 -1.87 20.25
N LEU A 90 -34.86 -2.79 19.38
CA LEU A 90 -34.27 -4.13 19.29
C LEU A 90 -32.87 -4.07 18.67
N TYR A 91 -32.72 -3.37 17.54
CA TYR A 91 -31.42 -3.17 16.89
C TYR A 91 -30.47 -2.34 17.76
N ALA A 92 -30.98 -1.29 18.42
CA ALA A 92 -30.20 -0.51 19.38
C ALA A 92 -29.64 -1.41 20.50
N ARG A 93 -30.46 -2.27 21.10
CA ARG A 93 -30.02 -3.21 22.14
C ARG A 93 -29.01 -4.23 21.62
N LEU A 94 -29.20 -4.75 20.41
CA LEU A 94 -28.28 -5.69 19.79
C LEU A 94 -26.90 -5.07 19.57
N MET A 95 -26.86 -3.87 18.97
CA MET A 95 -25.63 -3.10 18.79
C MET A 95 -24.96 -2.78 20.12
N GLN A 96 -25.71 -2.30 21.10
CA GLN A 96 -25.14 -1.93 22.40
C GLN A 96 -24.60 -3.14 23.18
N SER A 97 -25.24 -4.31 23.05
CA SER A 97 -24.74 -5.57 23.64
C SER A 97 -23.42 -6.00 23.00
N TYR A 98 -23.32 -5.84 21.68
CA TYR A 98 -22.08 -6.06 20.94
C TYR A 98 -20.96 -5.11 21.40
N LEU A 99 -21.21 -3.80 21.44
CA LEU A 99 -20.24 -2.80 21.90
C LEU A 99 -19.80 -3.04 23.36
N ALA A 100 -20.73 -3.45 24.22
CA ALA A 100 -20.42 -3.83 25.60
C ALA A 100 -19.46 -5.01 25.67
N THR A 101 -19.62 -5.98 24.77
CA THR A 101 -18.77 -7.18 24.69
C THR A 101 -17.36 -6.81 24.23
N GLN A 102 -17.23 -5.96 23.20
CA GLN A 102 -15.93 -5.45 22.75
C GLN A 102 -15.18 -4.70 23.86
N ARG A 103 -15.86 -3.77 24.55
CA ARG A 103 -15.27 -3.01 25.66
C ARG A 103 -14.84 -3.89 26.83
N ALA A 104 -15.64 -4.91 27.17
CA ALA A 104 -15.29 -5.85 28.22
C ALA A 104 -14.04 -6.66 27.86
N LEU A 105 -13.94 -7.14 26.61
CA LEU A 105 -12.79 -7.90 26.14
C LEU A 105 -11.51 -7.06 26.12
N ALA A 106 -11.58 -5.83 25.62
CA ALA A 106 -10.46 -4.89 25.64
C ALA A 106 -9.99 -4.60 27.06
N GLY A 107 -10.91 -4.32 27.98
CA GLY A 107 -10.58 -4.07 29.39
C GLY A 107 -9.90 -5.25 30.08
N VAL A 108 -10.30 -6.50 29.79
CA VAL A 108 -9.62 -7.70 30.29
C VAL A 108 -8.18 -7.77 29.80
N ILE A 109 -7.94 -7.43 28.53
CA ILE A 109 -6.59 -7.45 27.94
C ILE A 109 -5.71 -6.37 28.57
N ASP A 110 -6.22 -5.15 28.70
CA ASP A 110 -5.47 -4.01 29.24
C ASP A 110 -5.05 -4.22 30.70
N ASP A 111 -5.95 -4.77 31.51
CA ASP A 111 -5.74 -4.98 32.95
C ASP A 111 -5.07 -6.33 33.29
N SER A 112 -4.75 -7.16 32.29
CA SER A 112 -4.22 -8.52 32.48
C SER A 112 -2.80 -8.61 33.04
N GLY A 113 -2.02 -7.51 32.94
CA GLY A 113 -0.61 -7.48 33.34
C GLY A 113 0.33 -8.30 32.45
N ILE A 114 -0.10 -8.72 31.25
CA ILE A 114 0.80 -9.24 30.22
C ILE A 114 1.63 -8.11 29.59
N GLY A 115 2.78 -8.44 29.00
CA GLY A 115 3.64 -7.43 28.37
C GLY A 115 2.99 -6.78 27.15
N ASP A 116 3.40 -5.56 26.80
CA ASP A 116 2.72 -4.74 25.78
C ASP A 116 2.65 -5.40 24.39
N ALA A 117 3.70 -6.13 24.01
CA ALA A 117 3.67 -6.92 22.77
C ALA A 117 2.59 -8.01 22.79
N ASP A 118 2.40 -8.70 23.91
CA ASP A 118 1.35 -9.72 24.04
C ASP A 118 -0.05 -9.10 24.18
N LYS A 119 -0.17 -7.91 24.77
CA LYS A 119 -1.42 -7.12 24.77
C LYS A 119 -1.83 -6.76 23.35
N GLY A 120 -0.91 -6.23 22.54
CA GLY A 120 -1.18 -5.90 21.13
C GLY A 120 -1.66 -7.12 20.33
N ARG A 121 -1.04 -8.30 20.55
CA ARG A 121 -1.46 -9.56 19.93
C ARG A 121 -2.86 -9.99 20.38
N ALA A 122 -3.14 -9.90 21.68
CA ALA A 122 -4.45 -10.25 22.23
C ALA A 122 -5.55 -9.31 21.73
N HIS A 123 -5.29 -8.01 21.64
CA HIS A 123 -6.21 -7.02 21.06
C HIS A 123 -6.49 -7.29 19.58
N PHE A 124 -5.47 -7.62 18.79
CA PHE A 124 -5.64 -8.00 17.40
C PHE A 124 -6.49 -9.27 17.23
N PHE A 125 -6.28 -10.29 18.06
CA PHE A 125 -7.11 -11.50 18.00
C PHE A 125 -8.55 -11.24 18.48
N ALA A 126 -8.71 -10.45 19.53
CA ALA A 126 -10.01 -10.01 20.02
C ALA A 126 -10.79 -9.25 18.95
N SER A 127 -10.14 -8.34 18.20
CA SER A 127 -10.79 -7.63 17.10
C SER A 127 -11.25 -8.60 16.02
N LEU A 128 -10.42 -9.55 15.56
CA LEU A 128 -10.80 -10.57 14.58
C LEU A 128 -12.06 -11.36 14.98
N VAL A 129 -12.13 -11.81 16.24
CA VAL A 129 -13.28 -12.58 16.75
C VAL A 129 -14.52 -11.69 16.86
N THR A 130 -14.38 -10.49 17.44
CA THR A 130 -15.52 -9.59 17.61
C THR A 130 -16.06 -9.10 16.28
N ASP A 131 -15.21 -8.77 15.32
CA ASP A 131 -15.59 -8.34 13.97
C ASP A 131 -16.34 -9.44 13.21
N ALA A 132 -15.92 -10.70 13.34
CA ALA A 132 -16.64 -11.83 12.76
C ALA A 132 -18.03 -12.04 13.36
N LEU A 133 -18.18 -11.78 14.65
CA LEU A 133 -19.43 -11.91 15.40
C LEU A 133 -20.27 -10.62 15.39
N ALA A 134 -19.89 -9.61 14.60
CA ALA A 134 -20.64 -8.37 14.53
C ALA A 134 -22.08 -8.63 14.04
N PRO A 135 -23.11 -8.10 14.72
CA PRO A 135 -24.51 -8.39 14.37
C PRO A 135 -24.87 -7.95 12.95
N SER A 136 -24.19 -6.92 12.43
CA SER A 136 -24.31 -6.43 11.06
C SER A 136 -23.95 -7.46 9.99
N ASN A 137 -23.22 -8.53 10.33
CA ASN A 137 -22.75 -9.53 9.36
C ASN A 137 -23.79 -10.62 9.08
N PHE A 138 -24.88 -10.65 9.85
CA PHE A 138 -25.93 -11.67 9.76
C PHE A 138 -27.22 -11.07 9.23
N VAL A 139 -27.95 -11.82 8.39
CA VAL A 139 -29.18 -11.36 7.72
C VAL A 139 -30.17 -10.74 8.71
N LEU A 140 -30.51 -11.45 9.80
CA LEU A 140 -31.48 -10.99 10.80
C LEU A 140 -30.94 -9.86 11.70
N GLY A 141 -29.61 -9.74 11.81
CA GLY A 141 -28.96 -8.69 12.58
C GLY A 141 -28.69 -7.43 11.76
N ASN A 142 -28.89 -7.47 10.43
CA ASN A 142 -28.62 -6.35 9.53
C ASN A 142 -29.92 -5.73 9.00
N PRO A 143 -30.29 -4.52 9.45
CA PRO A 143 -31.55 -3.89 9.04
C PRO A 143 -31.63 -3.59 7.53
N ALA A 144 -30.51 -3.30 6.88
CA ALA A 144 -30.47 -3.08 5.44
C ALA A 144 -30.70 -4.38 4.66
N ALA A 145 -30.17 -5.51 5.14
CA ALA A 145 -30.39 -6.83 4.55
C ALA A 145 -31.86 -7.26 4.66
N VAL A 146 -32.46 -7.13 5.86
CA VAL A 146 -33.88 -7.44 6.06
C VAL A 146 -34.77 -6.62 5.14
N ARG A 147 -34.50 -5.31 5.03
CA ARG A 147 -35.24 -4.42 4.11
C ARG A 147 -35.10 -4.86 2.66
N LYS A 148 -33.87 -5.15 2.21
CA LYS A 148 -33.60 -5.59 0.84
C LYS A 148 -34.30 -6.92 0.49
N ILE A 149 -34.44 -7.83 1.45
CA ILE A 149 -35.20 -9.07 1.28
C ILE A 149 -36.66 -8.77 0.99
N VAL A 150 -37.28 -7.87 1.77
CA VAL A 150 -38.67 -7.47 1.56
C VAL A 150 -38.82 -6.75 0.20
N ASP A 151 -37.95 -5.78 -0.08
CA ASP A 151 -38.02 -4.96 -1.31
C ASP A 151 -37.85 -5.78 -2.59
N THR A 152 -37.07 -6.86 -2.54
CA THR A 152 -36.76 -7.70 -3.71
C THR A 152 -37.51 -9.03 -3.74
N GLY A 153 -38.40 -9.29 -2.77
CA GLY A 153 -39.04 -10.60 -2.62
C GLY A 153 -38.05 -11.76 -2.42
N GLY A 154 -36.88 -11.49 -1.84
CA GLY A 154 -35.81 -12.46 -1.60
C GLY A 154 -34.85 -12.70 -2.78
N ALA A 155 -35.02 -12.01 -3.92
CA ALA A 155 -34.12 -12.16 -5.07
C ALA A 155 -32.65 -11.81 -4.74
N ASN A 156 -32.43 -10.89 -3.80
CA ASN A 156 -31.09 -10.53 -3.32
C ASN A 156 -30.34 -11.73 -2.70
N LEU A 157 -31.03 -12.66 -2.03
CA LEU A 157 -30.41 -13.84 -1.43
C LEU A 157 -29.97 -14.85 -2.49
N VAL A 158 -30.74 -14.98 -3.57
CA VAL A 158 -30.37 -15.82 -4.72
C VAL A 158 -29.11 -15.26 -5.39
N GLN A 159 -29.08 -13.94 -5.62
CA GLN A 159 -27.89 -13.25 -6.16
C GLN A 159 -26.69 -13.38 -5.21
N GLY A 160 -26.91 -13.22 -3.91
CA GLY A 160 -25.88 -13.37 -2.89
C GLY A 160 -25.29 -14.78 -2.84
N LEU A 161 -26.13 -15.81 -2.97
CA LEU A 161 -25.67 -17.20 -3.07
C LEU A 161 -24.88 -17.44 -4.36
N GLN A 162 -25.30 -16.85 -5.49
CA GLN A 162 -24.54 -16.93 -6.74
C GLN A 162 -23.15 -16.29 -6.58
N HIS A 163 -23.05 -15.12 -5.94
CA HIS A 163 -21.78 -14.48 -5.62
C HIS A 163 -20.92 -15.33 -4.68
N LEU A 164 -21.52 -15.93 -3.64
CA LEU A 164 -20.80 -16.82 -2.73
C LEU A 164 -20.25 -18.06 -3.44
N VAL A 165 -21.06 -18.72 -4.29
CA VAL A 165 -20.62 -19.89 -5.07
C VAL A 165 -19.52 -19.50 -6.05
N HIS A 166 -19.62 -18.34 -6.68
CA HIS A 166 -18.58 -17.79 -7.53
C HIS A 166 -17.27 -17.59 -6.75
N ASP A 167 -17.34 -16.95 -5.58
CA ASP A 167 -16.17 -16.61 -4.76
C ASP A 167 -15.54 -17.83 -4.10
N VAL A 168 -16.32 -18.85 -3.72
CA VAL A 168 -15.78 -20.14 -3.27
C VAL A 168 -14.97 -20.83 -4.38
N ARG A 169 -15.40 -20.68 -5.64
CA ARG A 169 -14.73 -21.32 -6.79
C ARG A 169 -13.54 -20.52 -7.33
N HIS A 170 -13.63 -19.19 -7.35
CA HIS A 170 -12.69 -18.33 -8.06
C HIS A 170 -11.93 -17.35 -7.15
N ASN A 171 -12.34 -17.22 -5.88
CA ASN A 171 -11.74 -16.29 -4.92
C ASN A 171 -11.50 -16.94 -3.54
N HIS A 172 -11.33 -18.27 -3.50
CA HIS A 172 -10.97 -19.06 -2.32
C HIS A 172 -11.88 -18.84 -1.09
N GLY A 173 -13.15 -18.50 -1.33
CA GLY A 173 -14.14 -18.26 -0.28
C GLY A 173 -14.07 -16.87 0.37
N LEU A 174 -13.21 -15.96 -0.11
CA LEU A 174 -13.22 -14.56 0.27
C LEU A 174 -14.20 -13.77 -0.62
N PRO A 175 -14.89 -12.74 -0.09
CA PRO A 175 -15.71 -11.84 -0.91
C PRO A 175 -14.90 -11.13 -1.99
N SER A 176 -15.39 -11.17 -3.23
CA SER A 176 -14.83 -10.36 -4.32
C SER A 176 -14.94 -8.86 -3.98
N GLN A 177 -13.82 -8.15 -4.03
CA GLN A 177 -13.78 -6.71 -3.71
C GLN A 177 -14.08 -5.81 -4.91
N VAL A 178 -13.94 -6.34 -6.13
CA VAL A 178 -14.09 -5.58 -7.38
C VAL A 178 -14.64 -6.46 -8.49
N ASP A 179 -15.44 -5.88 -9.38
CA ASP A 179 -15.69 -6.46 -10.70
C ASP A 179 -14.59 -6.01 -11.67
N ALA A 180 -13.62 -6.90 -11.93
CA ALA A 180 -12.51 -6.63 -12.83
C ALA A 180 -12.87 -6.83 -14.32
N THR A 181 -14.03 -7.42 -14.64
CA THR A 181 -14.44 -7.79 -16.01
C THR A 181 -14.38 -6.63 -17.01
N PRO A 182 -14.75 -5.38 -16.64
CA PRO A 182 -14.68 -4.27 -17.57
C PRO A 182 -13.25 -3.81 -17.90
N PHE A 183 -12.25 -4.15 -17.09
CA PHE A 183 -10.90 -3.61 -17.20
C PHE A 183 -10.00 -4.56 -17.96
N LYS A 184 -9.57 -4.14 -19.14
CA LYS A 184 -8.76 -4.91 -20.07
C LYS A 184 -7.47 -4.16 -20.37
N VAL A 185 -6.37 -4.70 -19.86
CA VAL A 185 -5.01 -4.18 -20.06
C VAL A 185 -4.71 -4.10 -21.55
N GLY A 186 -4.27 -2.94 -22.03
CA GLY A 186 -4.00 -2.63 -23.43
C GLY A 186 -5.22 -2.22 -24.28
N GLU A 187 -6.45 -2.41 -23.78
CA GLU A 187 -7.68 -1.97 -24.48
C GLU A 187 -8.27 -0.69 -23.85
N ASN A 188 -8.42 -0.65 -22.52
CA ASN A 188 -9.01 0.50 -21.82
C ASN A 188 -8.32 0.89 -20.50
N VAL A 189 -7.32 0.10 -20.07
CA VAL A 189 -6.31 0.49 -19.07
C VAL A 189 -4.93 0.20 -19.64
N ALA A 190 -3.90 0.91 -19.20
CA ALA A 190 -2.54 0.82 -19.75
C ALA A 190 -2.47 1.13 -21.26
N THR A 191 -3.19 2.17 -21.68
CA THR A 191 -3.38 2.51 -23.10
C THR A 191 -2.47 3.63 -23.59
N SER A 192 -1.52 4.12 -22.78
CA SER A 192 -0.61 5.18 -23.23
C SER A 192 0.24 4.66 -24.42
N PRO A 193 0.27 5.37 -25.57
CA PRO A 193 1.01 4.91 -26.73
C PRO A 193 2.50 4.76 -26.42
N GLY A 194 3.07 3.60 -26.73
CA GLY A 194 4.46 3.28 -26.46
C GLY A 194 4.91 2.00 -27.12
N GLN A 195 6.17 1.63 -26.94
CA GLN A 195 6.77 0.42 -27.50
C GLN A 195 7.65 -0.27 -26.45
N VAL A 196 7.71 -1.60 -26.49
CA VAL A 196 8.75 -2.39 -25.83
C VAL A 196 10.05 -2.16 -26.59
N VAL A 197 11.05 -1.52 -25.98
CA VAL A 197 12.34 -1.20 -26.61
C VAL A 197 13.46 -2.14 -26.17
N HIS A 198 13.23 -2.92 -25.12
CA HIS A 198 14.13 -3.97 -24.66
C HIS A 198 13.32 -5.05 -23.95
N ARG A 199 13.76 -6.31 -24.05
CA ARG A 199 13.20 -7.44 -23.33
C ARG A 199 14.33 -8.39 -22.97
N ASP A 200 14.43 -8.73 -21.70
CA ASP A 200 15.23 -9.85 -21.21
C ASP A 200 14.35 -10.81 -20.39
N GLU A 201 14.94 -11.78 -19.70
CA GLU A 201 14.16 -12.75 -18.92
C GLU A 201 13.36 -12.10 -17.79
N MET A 202 13.85 -11.01 -17.19
CA MET A 202 13.30 -10.40 -15.97
C MET A 202 12.32 -9.27 -16.26
N PHE A 203 12.52 -8.52 -17.35
CA PHE A 203 11.67 -7.36 -17.64
C PHE A 203 11.54 -7.00 -19.13
N GLU A 204 10.50 -6.24 -19.42
CA GLU A 204 10.37 -5.44 -20.64
C GLU A 204 10.60 -3.96 -20.30
N LEU A 205 11.44 -3.26 -21.07
CA LEU A 205 11.54 -1.80 -20.98
C LEU A 205 10.56 -1.17 -21.96
N LEU A 206 9.61 -0.42 -21.43
CA LEU A 206 8.67 0.36 -22.22
C LEU A 206 9.23 1.76 -22.44
N GLN A 207 9.17 2.28 -23.66
CA GLN A 207 9.36 3.69 -23.98
C GLN A 207 8.03 4.26 -24.48
N PHE A 208 7.57 5.36 -23.90
CA PHE A 208 6.31 5.99 -24.30
C PHE A 208 6.52 7.05 -25.38
N ALA A 209 5.52 7.19 -26.25
CA ALA A 209 5.54 8.14 -27.35
C ALA A 209 5.44 9.58 -26.83
N PRO A 210 6.31 10.49 -27.27
CA PRO A 210 6.19 11.90 -26.91
C PRO A 210 4.92 12.48 -27.54
N THR A 211 4.21 13.32 -26.78
CA THR A 211 3.01 14.04 -27.24
C THR A 211 3.30 15.51 -27.56
N THR A 212 4.58 15.91 -27.46
CA THR A 212 5.06 17.29 -27.66
C THR A 212 6.17 17.34 -28.72
N PRO A 213 6.34 18.46 -29.46
CA PRO A 213 7.40 18.60 -30.47
C PRO A 213 8.83 18.58 -29.90
N GLN A 214 8.98 18.93 -28.61
CA GLN A 214 10.24 18.96 -27.89
C GLN A 214 10.09 18.23 -26.55
N VAL A 215 11.18 17.61 -26.10
CA VAL A 215 11.30 16.88 -24.84
C VAL A 215 12.57 17.28 -24.12
N HIS A 216 12.63 17.12 -22.81
CA HIS A 216 13.89 17.30 -22.07
C HIS A 216 14.90 16.20 -22.42
N ARG A 217 16.18 16.56 -22.52
CA ARG A 217 17.26 15.65 -22.90
C ARG A 217 17.37 14.45 -21.96
N ARG A 218 17.31 14.67 -20.64
CA ARG A 218 17.43 13.61 -19.64
C ARG A 218 16.12 12.83 -19.53
N PRO A 219 16.13 11.50 -19.76
CA PRO A 219 14.91 10.70 -19.62
C PRO A 219 14.58 10.40 -18.15
N LEU A 220 13.35 9.97 -17.92
CA LEU A 220 12.89 9.41 -16.66
C LEU A 220 12.73 7.88 -16.81
N VAL A 221 13.42 7.11 -15.98
CA VAL A 221 13.26 5.64 -15.89
C VAL A 221 12.52 5.30 -14.61
N MET A 222 11.36 4.65 -14.72
CA MET A 222 10.57 4.23 -13.57
C MET A 222 10.81 2.77 -13.22
N SER A 223 11.12 2.54 -11.95
CA SER A 223 11.11 1.25 -11.23
C SER A 223 9.78 1.14 -10.46
N PRO A 224 8.74 0.53 -11.05
CA PRO A 224 7.51 0.24 -10.34
C PRO A 224 7.74 -0.89 -9.32
N PRO A 225 6.81 -1.11 -8.37
CA PRO A 225 6.89 -2.25 -7.48
C PRO A 225 6.86 -3.56 -8.28
N GLN A 226 7.60 -4.56 -7.78
CA GLN A 226 7.51 -5.95 -8.21
C GLN A 226 6.23 -6.61 -7.66
N VAL A 227 5.65 -6.00 -6.61
CA VAL A 227 4.34 -6.34 -6.06
C VAL A 227 3.26 -5.65 -6.90
N ASN A 228 2.39 -6.46 -7.51
CA ASN A 228 1.44 -6.06 -8.56
C ASN A 228 2.12 -5.52 -9.83
N LYS A 229 1.31 -5.20 -10.85
CA LYS A 229 1.80 -4.81 -12.18
C LYS A 229 2.03 -3.31 -12.28
N TYR A 230 2.89 -2.88 -13.20
CA TYR A 230 3.28 -1.47 -13.33
C TYR A 230 2.11 -0.53 -13.65
N TYR A 231 1.04 -1.02 -14.29
CA TYR A 231 0.00 -0.16 -14.88
C TYR A 231 -0.87 0.58 -13.84
N ALA A 232 -0.58 0.46 -12.55
CA ALA A 232 -1.09 1.37 -11.51
C ALA A 232 -0.89 2.85 -11.87
N ILE A 233 0.22 3.15 -12.56
CA ILE A 233 0.59 4.49 -13.04
C ILE A 233 0.03 4.85 -14.43
N ASP A 234 -0.65 3.93 -15.08
CA ASP A 234 -1.23 4.09 -16.41
C ASP A 234 -2.61 3.41 -16.46
N LEU A 235 -3.54 3.88 -15.63
CA LEU A 235 -4.91 3.34 -15.58
C LEU A 235 -5.71 3.80 -16.81
N SER A 236 -6.79 4.56 -16.62
CA SER A 236 -7.47 5.24 -17.72
C SER A 236 -6.68 6.47 -18.19
N PRO A 237 -6.93 6.99 -19.41
CA PRO A 237 -6.26 8.20 -19.91
C PRO A 237 -6.31 9.40 -18.94
N ASP A 238 -7.42 9.57 -18.23
CA ASP A 238 -7.61 10.66 -17.25
C ASP A 238 -6.86 10.43 -15.94
N LYS A 239 -6.41 9.19 -15.68
CA LYS A 239 -5.70 8.76 -14.46
C LYS A 239 -4.31 8.18 -14.79
N SER A 240 -3.69 8.65 -15.87
CA SER A 240 -2.40 8.17 -16.31
C SER A 240 -1.29 9.16 -15.96
N LEU A 241 -0.42 8.75 -15.04
CA LEU A 241 0.82 9.47 -14.74
C LEU A 241 1.79 9.37 -15.93
N VAL A 242 1.74 8.28 -16.70
CA VAL A 242 2.51 8.14 -17.95
C VAL A 242 2.15 9.23 -18.94
N LYS A 243 0.86 9.35 -19.24
CA LYS A 243 0.33 10.40 -20.11
C LYS A 243 0.72 11.78 -19.60
N TRP A 244 0.55 12.02 -18.29
CA TRP A 244 0.95 13.28 -17.69
C TRP A 244 2.44 13.60 -17.89
N ALA A 245 3.33 12.62 -17.71
CA ALA A 245 4.77 12.81 -17.86
C ALA A 245 5.16 13.13 -19.31
N VAL A 246 4.62 12.39 -20.30
CA VAL A 246 4.91 12.67 -21.71
C VAL A 246 4.33 14.01 -22.18
N ASP A 247 3.13 14.37 -21.72
CA ASP A 247 2.54 15.70 -21.94
C ASP A 247 3.36 16.81 -21.27
N SER A 248 4.12 16.47 -20.22
CA SER A 248 5.05 17.35 -19.51
C SER A 248 6.44 17.41 -20.15
N ARG A 249 6.60 16.95 -21.41
CA ARG A 249 7.89 16.92 -22.14
C ARG A 249 8.96 16.03 -21.51
N VAL A 250 8.56 15.08 -20.64
CA VAL A 250 9.48 14.12 -20.03
C VAL A 250 9.52 12.85 -20.88
N GLN A 251 10.72 12.44 -21.31
CA GLN A 251 10.89 11.16 -21.99
C GLN A 251 10.77 10.01 -20.98
N MET A 252 9.64 9.32 -20.99
CA MET A 252 9.34 8.31 -19.98
C MET A 252 9.65 6.89 -20.44
N PHE A 253 10.38 6.18 -19.59
CA PHE A 253 10.62 4.74 -19.68
C PHE A 253 10.07 4.06 -18.42
N VAL A 254 9.47 2.89 -18.57
CA VAL A 254 8.93 2.11 -17.45
C VAL A 254 9.41 0.67 -17.55
N VAL A 255 9.92 0.14 -16.43
CA VAL A 255 10.25 -1.28 -16.30
C VAL A 255 8.97 -2.07 -16.06
N SER A 256 8.61 -2.96 -16.98
CA SER A 256 7.52 -3.93 -16.82
C SER A 256 8.11 -5.26 -16.37
N TRP A 257 8.05 -5.53 -15.07
CA TRP A 257 8.58 -6.75 -14.47
C TRP A 257 7.83 -7.99 -14.94
N ARG A 258 8.56 -9.07 -15.22
CA ARG A 258 7.96 -10.39 -15.47
C ARG A 258 7.35 -10.93 -14.18
N ASN A 259 6.14 -11.48 -14.29
CA ASN A 259 5.55 -12.27 -13.21
C ASN A 259 6.29 -13.63 -13.11
N PRO A 260 7.06 -13.89 -12.04
CA PRO A 260 7.97 -15.02 -11.96
C PRO A 260 7.23 -16.35 -11.75
N THR A 261 7.87 -17.45 -12.13
CA THR A 261 7.41 -18.81 -11.81
C THR A 261 8.39 -19.49 -10.85
N LEU A 262 8.16 -20.76 -10.53
CA LEU A 262 9.06 -21.55 -9.67
C LEU A 262 10.48 -21.69 -10.25
N GLU A 263 10.65 -21.56 -11.57
CA GLU A 263 11.96 -21.54 -12.23
C GLU A 263 12.79 -20.34 -11.76
N GLN A 264 12.15 -19.18 -11.63
CA GLN A 264 12.73 -17.91 -11.23
C GLN A 264 12.79 -17.70 -9.70
N ARG A 265 12.52 -18.74 -8.89
CA ARG A 265 12.52 -18.66 -7.41
C ARG A 265 13.77 -18.08 -6.78
N HIS A 266 14.89 -18.16 -7.49
CA HIS A 266 16.21 -17.77 -7.06
C HIS A 266 16.49 -16.28 -7.24
N TRP A 267 15.68 -15.56 -8.03
CA TRP A 267 15.86 -14.12 -8.23
C TRP A 267 15.74 -13.37 -6.92
N GLY A 268 16.83 -12.68 -6.54
CA GLY A 268 16.95 -11.87 -5.34
C GLY A 268 17.01 -10.38 -5.65
N LEU A 269 17.20 -9.58 -4.60
CA LEU A 269 17.34 -8.12 -4.72
C LEU A 269 18.48 -7.74 -5.69
N ASP A 270 19.61 -8.44 -5.61
CA ASP A 270 20.76 -8.25 -6.50
C ASP A 270 20.38 -8.40 -7.98
N ASP A 271 19.66 -9.46 -8.34
CA ASP A 271 19.23 -9.69 -9.73
C ASP A 271 18.32 -8.55 -10.22
N TYR A 272 17.41 -8.07 -9.36
CA TYR A 272 16.55 -6.93 -9.67
C TYR A 272 17.33 -5.62 -9.81
N VAL A 273 18.37 -5.40 -9.00
CA VAL A 273 19.26 -4.24 -9.14
C VAL A 273 20.04 -4.32 -10.45
N MET A 274 20.58 -5.49 -10.82
CA MET A 274 21.25 -5.70 -12.10
C MET A 274 20.31 -5.52 -13.29
N ALA A 275 19.05 -5.93 -13.17
CA ALA A 275 18.03 -5.66 -14.18
C ALA A 275 17.74 -4.16 -14.32
N LEU A 276 17.70 -3.43 -13.20
CA LEU A 276 17.50 -1.99 -13.19
C LEU A 276 18.68 -1.24 -13.84
N ASP A 277 19.92 -1.66 -13.59
CA ASP A 277 21.10 -1.11 -14.26
C ASP A 277 21.02 -1.31 -15.78
N ARG A 278 20.63 -2.51 -16.24
CA ARG A 278 20.40 -2.77 -17.67
C ARG A 278 19.34 -1.85 -18.26
N ALA A 279 18.23 -1.63 -17.55
CA ALA A 279 17.17 -0.71 -17.99
C ALA A 279 17.68 0.73 -18.15
N VAL A 280 18.42 1.23 -17.16
CA VAL A 280 19.02 2.57 -17.18
C VAL A 280 20.00 2.70 -18.35
N ASP A 281 20.87 1.72 -18.56
CA ASP A 281 21.83 1.75 -19.66
C ASP A 281 21.15 1.68 -21.04
N VAL A 282 20.05 0.93 -21.19
CA VAL A 282 19.24 0.96 -22.42
C VAL A 282 18.64 2.35 -22.64
N ALA A 283 18.02 2.96 -21.63
CA ALA A 283 17.43 4.29 -21.75
C ALA A 283 18.48 5.35 -22.12
N ARG A 284 19.66 5.34 -21.47
CA ARG A 284 20.80 6.21 -21.79
C ARG A 284 21.26 6.03 -23.23
N ARG A 285 21.43 4.78 -23.69
CA ARG A 285 21.84 4.49 -25.08
C ARG A 285 20.82 4.91 -26.13
N ILE A 286 19.52 4.79 -25.83
CA ILE A 286 18.44 5.22 -26.74
C ILE A 286 18.42 6.74 -26.86
N THR A 287 18.54 7.45 -25.74
CA THR A 287 18.41 8.91 -25.69
C THR A 287 19.71 9.66 -25.96
N GLY A 288 20.86 9.01 -25.83
CA GLY A 288 22.17 9.67 -25.83
C GLY A 288 22.43 10.52 -24.59
N SER A 289 21.60 10.39 -23.55
CA SER A 289 21.80 11.08 -22.28
C SER A 289 22.91 10.39 -21.48
N PRO A 290 23.87 11.14 -20.90
CA PRO A 290 24.92 10.55 -20.06
C PRO A 290 24.36 9.99 -18.75
N ASP A 291 23.20 10.45 -18.30
CA ASP A 291 22.55 10.09 -17.05
C ASP A 291 21.01 10.05 -17.22
N VAL A 292 20.30 9.61 -16.20
CA VAL A 292 18.82 9.58 -16.17
C VAL A 292 18.27 10.22 -14.89
N ASN A 293 17.02 10.64 -14.94
CA ASN A 293 16.19 10.76 -13.75
C ASN A 293 15.55 9.41 -13.48
N MET A 294 15.31 9.08 -12.21
CA MET A 294 14.67 7.84 -11.82
C MET A 294 13.42 8.08 -10.97
N TRP A 295 12.47 7.17 -11.09
CA TRP A 295 11.29 7.10 -10.21
C TRP A 295 11.21 5.73 -9.56
N GLY A 296 11.10 5.68 -8.24
CA GLY A 296 10.88 4.45 -7.47
C GLY A 296 9.57 4.53 -6.67
N SER A 297 8.78 3.47 -6.69
CA SER A 297 7.59 3.37 -5.83
C SER A 297 7.57 2.07 -5.04
N CYS A 298 7.20 2.13 -3.75
CA CYS A 298 7.13 0.96 -2.85
C CYS A 298 8.38 0.06 -2.97
N SER A 299 8.24 -1.25 -3.25
CA SER A 299 9.39 -2.17 -3.40
C SER A 299 10.31 -1.84 -4.58
N GLY A 300 9.78 -1.20 -5.63
CA GLY A 300 10.57 -0.69 -6.74
C GLY A 300 11.47 0.48 -6.32
N GLY A 301 11.01 1.26 -5.33
CA GLY A 301 11.83 2.24 -4.62
C GLY A 301 12.91 1.59 -3.77
N MET A 302 12.60 0.54 -3.00
CA MET A 302 13.65 -0.20 -2.27
C MET A 302 14.74 -0.73 -3.21
N THR A 303 14.35 -1.28 -4.37
CA THR A 303 15.31 -1.72 -5.41
C THR A 303 16.13 -0.55 -5.95
N LEU A 304 15.51 0.61 -6.19
CA LEU A 304 16.20 1.82 -6.60
C LEU A 304 17.21 2.30 -5.55
N ALA A 305 16.88 2.24 -4.26
CA ALA A 305 17.81 2.62 -3.19
C ALA A 305 19.05 1.73 -3.17
N ALA A 306 18.87 0.40 -3.27
CA ALA A 306 19.98 -0.54 -3.38
C ALA A 306 20.85 -0.25 -4.63
N TYR A 307 20.22 0.04 -5.77
CA TYR A 307 20.92 0.43 -7.01
C TYR A 307 21.72 1.73 -6.85
N LEU A 308 21.17 2.76 -6.22
CA LEU A 308 21.88 4.02 -5.98
C LEU A 308 23.09 3.83 -5.07
N GLY A 309 22.95 3.06 -3.98
CA GLY A 309 24.07 2.73 -3.11
C GLY A 309 25.16 1.93 -3.83
N TRP A 310 24.78 1.01 -4.72
CA TRP A 310 25.70 0.26 -5.57
C TRP A 310 26.45 1.16 -6.56
N LEU A 311 25.75 2.10 -7.21
CA LEU A 311 26.37 3.10 -8.09
C LEU A 311 27.37 4.00 -7.32
N ALA A 312 26.97 4.49 -6.13
CA ALA A 312 27.80 5.34 -5.30
C ALA A 312 29.10 4.64 -4.87
N ALA A 313 29.00 3.39 -4.41
CA ALA A 313 30.15 2.57 -4.03
C ALA A 313 31.16 2.35 -5.18
N ARG A 314 30.70 2.47 -6.44
CA ARG A 314 31.52 2.33 -7.66
C ARG A 314 31.97 3.66 -8.26
N GLY A 315 31.48 4.79 -7.73
CA GLY A 315 31.68 6.11 -8.32
C GLY A 315 30.94 6.32 -9.65
N ASP A 316 29.92 5.53 -9.95
CA ASP A 316 29.17 5.59 -11.20
C ASP A 316 28.06 6.66 -11.14
N THR A 317 28.11 7.67 -12.00
CA THR A 317 27.16 8.81 -12.00
C THR A 317 26.03 8.65 -13.03
N LYS A 318 25.36 7.48 -13.05
CA LYS A 318 24.31 7.17 -14.04
C LYS A 318 22.95 7.83 -13.73
N VAL A 319 22.71 8.27 -12.50
CA VAL A 319 21.43 8.82 -12.04
C VAL A 319 21.66 10.21 -11.45
N ALA A 320 20.90 11.20 -11.92
CA ALA A 320 21.03 12.59 -11.48
C ALA A 320 19.99 12.99 -10.41
N ASN A 321 18.74 12.57 -10.61
CA ASN A 321 17.63 12.92 -9.71
C ASN A 321 16.67 11.75 -9.55
N THR A 322 15.94 11.73 -8.44
CA THR A 322 15.07 10.65 -8.01
C THR A 322 13.72 11.18 -7.55
N THR A 323 12.65 10.48 -7.91
CA THR A 323 11.30 10.67 -7.36
C THR A 323 10.88 9.41 -6.62
N TRP A 324 10.41 9.56 -5.39
CA TRP A 324 10.03 8.48 -4.50
C TRP A 324 8.57 8.62 -4.13
N ALA A 325 7.75 7.66 -4.52
CA ALA A 325 6.34 7.67 -4.15
C ALA A 325 6.04 6.51 -3.22
N VAL A 326 5.44 6.80 -2.06
CA VAL A 326 4.96 5.80 -1.11
C VAL A 326 5.99 4.69 -0.86
N CYS A 327 7.22 5.13 -0.59
CA CYS A 327 8.39 4.29 -0.41
C CYS A 327 9.01 4.58 0.96
N VAL A 328 9.25 3.51 1.72
CA VAL A 328 9.88 3.58 3.03
C VAL A 328 11.21 2.86 2.95
N LEU A 329 12.30 3.58 3.21
CA LEU A 329 13.64 3.02 3.30
C LEU A 329 14.07 2.79 4.75
N ASP A 330 13.65 3.66 5.68
CA ASP A 330 13.79 3.42 7.12
C ASP A 330 12.62 2.56 7.64
N THR A 331 12.84 1.26 7.60
CA THR A 331 11.87 0.27 8.07
C THR A 331 11.72 0.28 9.59
N GLY A 332 12.74 0.70 10.34
CA GLY A 332 12.70 0.81 11.79
C GLY A 332 11.66 1.83 12.25
N ALA A 333 11.68 3.02 11.66
CA ALA A 333 10.70 4.07 11.91
C ALA A 333 9.27 3.62 11.55
N ALA A 334 9.09 2.96 10.40
CA ALA A 334 7.78 2.44 10.00
C ALA A 334 7.22 1.37 10.93
N LEU A 335 8.07 0.58 11.61
CA LEU A 335 7.62 -0.47 12.51
C LEU A 335 7.26 0.01 13.91
N GLN A 336 7.87 1.11 14.38
CA GLN A 336 7.57 1.70 15.69
C GLN A 336 6.14 2.26 15.74
N ASP A 337 5.68 2.86 14.65
CA ASP A 337 4.32 3.43 14.51
C ASP A 337 3.25 2.38 14.14
N SER A 338 3.52 1.08 14.38
CA SER A 338 2.80 -0.01 13.75
C SER A 338 2.37 -1.07 14.78
N THR A 339 1.05 -1.28 14.97
CA THR A 339 0.54 -2.30 15.91
C THR A 339 0.97 -3.72 15.52
N LEU A 340 1.25 -3.97 14.23
CA LEU A 340 1.74 -5.26 13.76
C LEU A 340 3.27 -5.39 13.73
N GLY A 341 4.03 -4.31 13.93
CA GLY A 341 5.47 -4.38 14.23
C GLY A 341 5.77 -5.26 15.44
N LEU A 342 4.80 -5.40 16.35
CA LEU A 342 4.81 -6.33 17.50
C LEU A 342 4.87 -7.83 17.10
N PHE A 343 4.59 -8.17 15.85
CA PHE A 343 4.68 -9.53 15.31
C PHE A 343 5.97 -9.77 14.51
N ASN A 344 6.78 -8.73 14.27
CA ASN A 344 8.08 -8.83 13.59
C ASN A 344 9.20 -9.15 14.58
N THR A 345 9.14 -10.34 15.17
CA THR A 345 10.24 -10.87 16.00
C THR A 345 11.31 -11.50 15.12
N PRO A 346 12.58 -11.56 15.55
CA PRO A 346 13.61 -12.30 14.83
C PRO A 346 13.23 -13.76 14.53
N ALA A 347 12.47 -14.40 15.44
CA ALA A 347 11.98 -15.76 15.24
C ALA A 347 10.92 -15.88 14.13
N THR A 348 9.97 -14.94 14.05
CA THR A 348 8.94 -14.92 13.00
C THR A 348 9.53 -14.55 11.64
N LEU A 349 10.49 -13.62 11.60
CA LEU A 349 11.23 -13.28 10.38
C LEU A 349 12.03 -14.47 9.86
N ARG A 350 12.79 -15.17 10.72
CA ARG A 350 13.52 -16.39 10.33
C ARG A 350 12.59 -17.48 9.81
N ALA A 351 11.45 -17.70 10.48
CA ALA A 351 10.48 -18.70 10.05
C ALA A 351 9.82 -18.34 8.71
N ALA A 352 9.49 -17.07 8.49
CA ALA A 352 8.99 -16.57 7.21
C ALA A 352 10.02 -16.77 6.10
N ARG A 353 11.30 -16.43 6.35
CA ARG A 353 12.41 -16.63 5.42
C ARG A 353 12.59 -18.09 5.01
N ALA A 354 12.64 -18.99 6.00
CA ALA A 354 12.79 -20.43 5.75
C ALA A 354 11.61 -20.98 4.93
N ARG A 355 10.40 -20.50 5.19
CA ARG A 355 9.21 -20.85 4.42
C ARG A 355 9.26 -20.33 2.98
N SER A 356 9.65 -19.07 2.76
CA SER A 356 9.77 -18.49 1.42
C SER A 356 10.83 -19.20 0.59
N ARG A 357 12.00 -19.50 1.18
CA ARG A 357 13.06 -20.28 0.53
C ARG A 357 12.59 -21.70 0.18
N ARG A 358 11.86 -22.37 1.07
CA ARG A 358 11.34 -23.73 0.84
C ARG A 358 10.24 -23.77 -0.21
N LYS A 359 9.32 -22.80 -0.20
CA LYS A 359 8.21 -22.73 -1.15
C LYS A 359 8.67 -22.27 -2.54
N GLY A 360 9.73 -21.47 -2.60
CA GLY A 360 10.34 -20.97 -3.83
C GLY A 360 9.60 -19.76 -4.44
N ILE A 361 8.29 -19.64 -4.24
CA ILE A 361 7.50 -18.48 -4.66
C ILE A 361 6.47 -18.12 -3.60
N VAL A 362 6.20 -16.84 -3.42
CA VAL A 362 5.03 -16.32 -2.70
C VAL A 362 3.97 -15.99 -3.74
N THR A 363 2.79 -16.59 -3.63
CA THR A 363 1.72 -16.38 -4.62
C THR A 363 1.04 -15.04 -4.40
N GLY A 364 0.46 -14.47 -5.47
CA GLY A 364 -0.33 -13.25 -5.37
C GLY A 364 -1.53 -13.41 -4.43
N GLU A 365 -2.11 -14.61 -4.36
CA GLU A 365 -3.18 -14.97 -3.42
C GLU A 365 -2.74 -14.92 -1.96
N GLU A 366 -1.54 -15.42 -1.65
CA GLU A 366 -0.97 -15.33 -0.32
C GLU A 366 -0.76 -13.87 0.07
N MET A 367 -0.21 -13.07 -0.85
CA MET A 367 -0.01 -11.64 -0.63
C MET A 367 -1.35 -10.91 -0.41
N ALA A 368 -2.34 -11.12 -1.29
CA ALA A 368 -3.66 -10.51 -1.18
C ALA A 368 -4.39 -10.93 0.10
N SER A 369 -4.28 -12.20 0.50
CA SER A 369 -4.85 -12.68 1.76
C SER A 369 -4.17 -11.99 2.95
N MET A 370 -2.84 -11.83 2.93
CA MET A 370 -2.11 -11.11 3.97
C MET A 370 -2.63 -9.68 4.11
N PHE A 371 -2.90 -8.97 3.00
CA PHE A 371 -3.49 -7.64 3.00
C PHE A 371 -4.95 -7.60 3.49
N ALA A 372 -5.80 -8.55 3.06
CA ALA A 372 -7.22 -8.57 3.44
C ALA A 372 -7.44 -8.73 4.95
N TRP A 373 -6.61 -9.54 5.61
CA TRP A 373 -6.66 -9.76 7.06
C TRP A 373 -6.14 -8.58 7.89
N LEU A 374 -5.61 -7.54 7.27
CA LEU A 374 -5.10 -6.35 7.98
C LEU A 374 -6.21 -5.43 8.47
N ARG A 375 -7.31 -5.34 7.71
CA ARG A 375 -8.52 -4.58 8.07
C ARG A 375 -9.76 -5.43 7.73
N PRO A 376 -10.04 -6.49 8.49
CA PRO A 376 -11.09 -7.46 8.16
C PRO A 376 -12.48 -6.80 8.05
N ASN A 377 -12.77 -5.79 8.87
CA ASN A 377 -14.01 -5.01 8.73
C ASN A 377 -14.13 -4.36 7.34
N ASP A 378 -13.09 -3.66 6.91
CA ASP A 378 -13.11 -2.89 5.67
C ASP A 378 -12.98 -3.75 4.41
N LEU A 379 -12.18 -4.82 4.50
CA LEU A 379 -11.72 -5.61 3.36
C LEU A 379 -12.40 -6.98 3.22
N ILE A 380 -13.11 -7.45 4.25
CA ILE A 380 -13.86 -8.71 4.22
C ILE A 380 -15.34 -8.45 4.53
N TRP A 381 -15.65 -7.93 5.72
CA TRP A 381 -17.04 -7.87 6.20
C TRP A 381 -17.91 -6.88 5.44
N ASN A 382 -17.38 -5.74 5.01
CA ASN A 382 -18.12 -4.81 4.14
C ASN A 382 -18.55 -5.47 2.82
N TYR A 383 -17.66 -6.21 2.17
CA TYR A 383 -17.96 -6.93 0.93
C TYR A 383 -18.81 -8.17 1.16
N TRP A 384 -18.65 -8.85 2.30
CA TRP A 384 -19.53 -9.94 2.73
C TRP A 384 -20.98 -9.48 2.80
N VAL A 385 -21.23 -8.37 3.51
CA VAL A 385 -22.58 -7.79 3.62
C VAL A 385 -23.07 -7.33 2.25
N ASN A 386 -22.26 -6.58 1.50
CA ASN A 386 -22.68 -6.08 0.19
C ASN A 386 -23.01 -7.19 -0.82
N ASN A 387 -22.10 -8.15 -0.97
CA ASN A 387 -22.19 -9.15 -2.03
C ASN A 387 -23.19 -10.26 -1.67
N TYR A 388 -23.14 -10.77 -0.43
CA TYR A 388 -23.87 -11.98 -0.05
C TYR A 388 -25.21 -11.68 0.64
N LEU A 389 -25.27 -10.64 1.49
CA LEU A 389 -26.53 -10.28 2.16
C LEU A 389 -27.39 -9.37 1.28
N LEU A 390 -26.79 -8.35 0.66
CA LEU A 390 -27.54 -7.40 -0.18
C LEU A 390 -27.69 -7.85 -1.64
N GLY A 391 -26.95 -8.89 -2.07
CA GLY A 391 -26.96 -9.39 -3.45
C GLY A 391 -26.37 -8.41 -4.46
N ASN A 392 -25.69 -7.35 -4.01
CA ASN A 392 -25.14 -6.35 -4.89
C ASN A 392 -23.86 -6.87 -5.54
N LYS A 393 -23.56 -6.40 -6.75
CA LYS A 393 -22.25 -6.64 -7.36
C LYS A 393 -21.17 -5.85 -6.62
N PRO A 394 -19.92 -6.35 -6.57
CA PRO A 394 -18.81 -5.52 -6.14
C PRO A 394 -18.64 -4.34 -7.11
N PRO A 395 -18.12 -3.20 -6.63
CA PRO A 395 -17.96 -2.04 -7.48
C PRO A 395 -16.94 -2.29 -8.59
N ALA A 396 -17.10 -1.62 -9.73
CA ALA A 396 -16.14 -1.64 -10.83
C ALA A 396 -15.25 -0.38 -10.75
N PHE A 397 -14.16 -0.47 -10.00
CA PHE A 397 -13.15 0.59 -9.90
C PHE A 397 -11.80 0.08 -10.45
N ASP A 398 -11.22 0.85 -11.36
CA ASP A 398 -9.94 0.57 -12.02
C ASP A 398 -8.80 0.27 -11.04
N ILE A 399 -8.68 1.08 -9.99
CA ILE A 399 -7.69 0.89 -8.92
C ILE A 399 -7.85 -0.46 -8.23
N LEU A 400 -9.07 -0.88 -7.93
CA LEU A 400 -9.30 -2.17 -7.27
C LEU A 400 -9.06 -3.33 -8.25
N ALA A 401 -9.40 -3.15 -9.53
CA ALA A 401 -9.14 -4.15 -10.57
C ALA A 401 -7.64 -4.37 -10.76
N TRP A 402 -6.84 -3.30 -10.74
CA TRP A 402 -5.38 -3.38 -10.66
C TRP A 402 -4.91 -4.11 -9.41
N ASN A 403 -5.47 -3.79 -8.23
CA ASN A 403 -5.06 -4.43 -6.98
C ASN A 403 -5.35 -5.94 -6.97
N ALA A 404 -6.40 -6.37 -7.67
CA ALA A 404 -6.75 -7.78 -7.84
C ALA A 404 -5.87 -8.50 -8.89
N ASP A 405 -5.23 -7.78 -9.82
CA ASP A 405 -4.30 -8.33 -10.82
C ASP A 405 -2.89 -8.51 -10.22
N THR A 406 -2.81 -9.44 -9.28
CA THR A 406 -1.61 -9.69 -8.46
C THR A 406 -0.46 -10.33 -9.25
N THR A 407 0.76 -10.19 -8.72
CA THR A 407 1.97 -10.87 -9.19
C THR A 407 2.52 -11.82 -8.14
N ARG A 408 3.31 -12.82 -8.56
CA ARG A 408 4.09 -13.66 -7.65
C ARG A 408 5.38 -12.95 -7.26
N LEU A 409 5.94 -13.31 -6.11
CA LEU A 409 7.30 -12.90 -5.72
C LEU A 409 8.23 -14.12 -5.66
N PRO A 410 9.47 -14.02 -6.15
CA PRO A 410 10.47 -15.06 -5.93
C PRO A 410 10.73 -15.24 -4.43
N GLY A 411 10.95 -16.48 -4.02
CA GLY A 411 11.21 -16.82 -2.62
C GLY A 411 12.49 -16.17 -2.08
N GLN A 412 13.52 -16.00 -2.93
CA GLN A 412 14.74 -15.28 -2.57
C GLN A 412 14.47 -13.78 -2.40
N PHE A 413 13.87 -13.10 -3.39
CA PHE A 413 13.52 -11.68 -3.25
C PHE A 413 12.65 -11.38 -2.03
N HIS A 414 11.65 -12.22 -1.76
CA HIS A 414 10.84 -12.09 -0.54
C HIS A 414 11.69 -12.23 0.74
N ALA A 415 12.64 -13.16 0.76
CA ALA A 415 13.58 -13.28 1.88
C ALA A 415 14.46 -12.03 2.02
N ASP A 416 14.90 -11.45 0.92
CA ASP A 416 15.72 -10.24 0.91
C ASP A 416 14.92 -9.03 1.44
N LEU A 417 13.64 -8.89 1.07
CA LEU A 417 12.76 -7.86 1.63
C LEU A 417 12.59 -8.00 3.16
N LEU A 418 12.54 -9.24 3.68
CA LEU A 418 12.52 -9.47 5.13
C LEU A 418 13.86 -9.11 5.78
N ASP A 419 14.98 -9.32 5.09
CA ASP A 419 16.31 -8.88 5.54
C ASP A 419 16.42 -7.35 5.56
N LEU A 420 15.82 -6.64 4.59
CA LEU A 420 15.76 -5.18 4.60
C LEU A 420 15.06 -4.67 5.87
N VAL A 421 13.99 -5.34 6.29
CA VAL A 421 13.24 -5.00 7.51
C VAL A 421 14.04 -5.30 8.78
N GLU A 422 14.77 -6.42 8.82
CA GLU A 422 15.56 -6.81 10.00
C GLU A 422 16.83 -5.96 10.16
N LYS A 423 17.53 -5.72 9.05
CA LYS A 423 18.86 -5.07 9.05
C LYS A 423 18.77 -3.55 8.87
N ASN A 424 17.66 -3.05 8.33
CA ASN A 424 17.46 -1.65 7.99
C ASN A 424 18.66 -1.02 7.24
N PRO A 425 19.12 -1.65 6.13
CA PRO A 425 20.45 -1.38 5.58
C PRO A 425 20.61 -0.02 4.93
N TYR A 426 19.51 0.63 4.57
CA TYR A 426 19.51 1.99 4.03
C TYR A 426 19.85 3.05 5.08
N VAL A 427 19.74 2.70 6.37
CA VAL A 427 20.18 3.52 7.50
C VAL A 427 21.51 3.00 8.06
N ASN A 428 21.75 1.69 7.94
CA ASN A 428 22.93 1.01 8.47
C ASN A 428 23.92 0.64 7.35
N ALA A 429 24.88 1.52 7.07
CA ALA A 429 25.88 1.33 6.03
C ALA A 429 26.60 -0.02 6.09
N GLY A 430 26.86 -0.63 4.93
CA GLY A 430 27.61 -1.88 4.79
C GLY A 430 26.87 -3.15 5.21
N THR A 431 25.59 -3.07 5.59
CA THR A 431 24.80 -4.25 6.00
C THR A 431 24.02 -4.92 4.87
N LEU A 432 23.96 -4.28 3.71
CA LEU A 432 23.51 -4.84 2.43
C LEU A 432 24.66 -4.80 1.43
N GLU A 433 24.81 -5.89 0.69
CA GLU A 433 25.72 -5.99 -0.45
C GLU A 433 24.89 -6.18 -1.70
N VAL A 434 25.35 -5.63 -2.81
CA VAL A 434 24.80 -5.86 -4.16
C VAL A 434 25.95 -6.27 -5.06
N ASP A 435 25.87 -7.44 -5.69
CA ASP A 435 26.95 -8.00 -6.53
C ASP A 435 28.30 -8.01 -5.80
N GLY A 436 28.27 -8.46 -4.53
CA GLY A 436 29.44 -8.49 -3.64
C GLY A 436 30.00 -7.13 -3.23
N THR A 437 29.32 -6.02 -3.57
CA THR A 437 29.73 -4.66 -3.20
C THR A 437 28.87 -4.16 -2.03
N PRO A 438 29.46 -3.90 -0.85
CA PRO A 438 28.74 -3.28 0.26
C PRO A 438 28.25 -1.89 -0.12
N ILE A 439 27.00 -1.58 0.21
CA ILE A 439 26.41 -0.27 -0.13
C ILE A 439 26.28 0.63 1.10
N ASP A 440 26.33 1.93 0.85
CA ASP A 440 26.16 2.98 1.85
C ASP A 440 25.36 4.14 1.22
N LEU A 441 24.14 4.36 1.69
CA LEU A 441 23.30 5.44 1.16
C LEU A 441 23.81 6.83 1.53
N SER A 442 24.66 6.98 2.55
CA SER A 442 25.22 8.28 2.89
C SER A 442 26.18 8.82 1.82
N GLN A 443 26.64 7.95 0.91
CA GLN A 443 27.48 8.29 -0.24
C GLN A 443 26.67 8.64 -1.50
N VAL A 444 25.34 8.54 -1.45
CA VAL A 444 24.48 8.79 -2.61
C VAL A 444 24.20 10.29 -2.74
N GLU A 445 24.72 10.88 -3.83
CA GLU A 445 24.51 12.29 -4.15
C GLU A 445 23.54 12.44 -5.34
N VAL A 446 22.24 12.57 -5.04
CA VAL A 446 21.19 12.80 -6.06
C VAL A 446 20.18 13.84 -5.58
N GLY A 447 19.57 14.58 -6.51
CA GLY A 447 18.39 15.37 -6.18
C GLY A 447 17.21 14.45 -5.85
N ALA A 448 16.52 14.66 -4.73
CA ALA A 448 15.40 13.81 -4.31
C ALA A 448 14.07 14.57 -4.16
N TYR A 449 13.00 13.92 -4.60
CA TYR A 449 11.61 14.35 -4.43
C TYR A 449 10.80 13.20 -3.84
N VAL A 450 10.23 13.36 -2.66
CA VAL A 450 9.58 12.27 -1.91
C VAL A 450 8.13 12.62 -1.61
N ILE A 451 7.21 11.69 -1.86
CA ILE A 451 5.77 11.86 -1.63
C ILE A 451 5.24 10.83 -0.64
N GLY A 452 4.50 11.30 0.36
CA GLY A 452 3.69 10.50 1.27
C GLY A 452 2.22 10.95 1.31
N GLY A 453 1.34 10.04 1.73
CA GLY A 453 -0.10 10.33 1.92
C GLY A 453 -0.48 10.46 3.39
N ILE A 454 -1.23 11.51 3.74
CA ILE A 454 -1.67 11.76 5.14
C ILE A 454 -2.42 10.55 5.72
N THR A 455 -3.22 9.86 4.90
CA THR A 455 -4.04 8.70 5.32
C THR A 455 -3.48 7.37 4.81
N ASP A 456 -2.22 7.37 4.38
CA ASP A 456 -1.53 6.15 3.98
C ASP A 456 -1.18 5.29 5.20
N HIS A 457 -1.78 4.11 5.26
CA HIS A 457 -1.57 3.12 6.32
C HIS A 457 -0.62 1.99 5.89
N ILE A 458 -0.19 1.95 4.62
CA ILE A 458 0.77 0.96 4.13
C ILE A 458 2.18 1.52 4.31
N THR A 459 2.37 2.76 3.87
CA THR A 459 3.62 3.52 4.06
C THR A 459 3.32 4.82 4.80
N PRO A 460 3.38 4.81 6.15
CA PRO A 460 3.10 6.00 6.93
C PRO A 460 3.94 7.18 6.46
N TRP A 461 3.30 8.34 6.29
CA TRP A 461 4.00 9.50 5.74
C TRP A 461 5.20 9.95 6.59
N ARG A 462 5.22 9.68 7.91
CA ARG A 462 6.38 9.91 8.78
C ARG A 462 7.59 9.06 8.38
N ALA A 463 7.35 7.80 7.99
CA ALA A 463 8.41 6.93 7.48
C ALA A 463 8.85 7.33 6.06
N CYS A 464 7.93 7.85 5.23
CA CYS A 464 8.29 8.49 3.96
C CYS A 464 9.11 9.77 4.19
N TYR A 465 8.83 10.54 5.25
CA TYR A 465 9.65 11.70 5.63
C TYR A 465 11.06 11.27 6.03
N GLY A 466 11.21 10.19 6.79
CA GLY A 466 12.51 9.57 7.07
C GLY A 466 13.28 9.22 5.78
N THR A 467 12.59 8.73 4.75
CA THR A 467 13.19 8.50 3.43
C THR A 467 13.69 9.80 2.78
N ALA A 468 12.97 10.92 2.93
CA ALA A 468 13.45 12.21 2.46
C ALA A 468 14.71 12.67 3.20
N ARG A 469 14.77 12.47 4.52
CA ARG A 469 15.92 12.81 5.36
C ARG A 469 17.19 12.03 5.00
N LEU A 470 17.06 10.80 4.50
CA LEU A 470 18.21 10.00 4.02
C LEU A 470 18.93 10.63 2.83
N PHE A 471 18.24 11.43 2.02
CA PHE A 471 18.83 12.15 0.88
C PHE A 471 19.18 13.61 1.21
N GLY A 472 19.08 14.02 2.48
CA GLY A 472 19.48 15.35 2.97
C GLY A 472 18.34 16.35 3.16
N THR A 473 18.66 17.48 3.81
CA THR A 473 17.70 18.56 4.16
C THR A 473 17.08 19.23 2.95
N GLU A 474 17.81 19.30 1.83
CA GLU A 474 17.36 19.93 0.60
C GLU A 474 16.38 19.08 -0.21
N THR A 475 16.14 17.83 0.23
CA THR A 475 15.16 16.94 -0.39
C THR A 475 13.78 17.58 -0.35
N THR A 476 13.10 17.61 -1.49
CA THR A 476 11.71 18.10 -1.56
C THR A 476 10.78 17.02 -1.01
N PHE A 477 10.12 17.27 0.11
CA PHE A 477 9.09 16.39 0.65
C PHE A 477 7.70 16.95 0.34
N VAL A 478 6.79 16.05 -0.05
CA VAL A 478 5.40 16.36 -0.37
C VAL A 478 4.46 15.48 0.43
N LEU A 479 3.55 16.13 1.14
CA LEU A 479 2.50 15.48 1.91
C LEU A 479 1.14 15.72 1.24
N ALA A 480 0.57 14.67 0.65
CA ALA A 480 -0.70 14.73 -0.06
C ALA A 480 -1.87 14.28 0.84
N ASN A 481 -3.03 14.94 0.74
CA ASN A 481 -4.23 14.53 1.47
C ASN A 481 -4.95 13.35 0.80
N ALA A 482 -4.32 12.19 0.84
CA ALA A 482 -4.78 10.97 0.19
C ALA A 482 -4.22 9.72 0.88
N GLY A 483 -4.84 8.56 0.62
CA GLY A 483 -4.31 7.26 1.02
C GLY A 483 -3.21 6.76 0.06
N HIS A 484 -2.73 5.54 0.23
CA HIS A 484 -1.56 4.99 -0.48
C HIS A 484 -1.56 5.23 -2.00
N LEU A 485 -2.39 4.52 -2.76
CA LEU A 485 -2.41 4.67 -4.22
C LEU A 485 -3.01 6.00 -4.66
N GLN A 486 -3.90 6.60 -3.88
CA GLN A 486 -4.49 7.91 -4.17
C GLN A 486 -3.46 9.05 -4.05
N SER A 487 -2.44 8.89 -3.21
CA SER A 487 -1.33 9.84 -3.10
C SER A 487 -0.42 9.79 -4.32
N LEU A 488 -0.29 8.63 -4.96
CA LEU A 488 0.42 8.45 -6.23
C LEU A 488 -0.43 8.92 -7.43
N ILE A 489 -1.66 8.43 -7.53
CA ILE A 489 -2.59 8.68 -8.64
C ILE A 489 -3.56 9.79 -8.26
N ASN A 490 -3.10 11.03 -8.45
CA ASN A 490 -3.85 12.23 -8.18
C ASN A 490 -3.81 13.17 -9.40
N PRO A 491 -4.56 12.87 -10.48
CA PRO A 491 -4.54 13.72 -11.67
C PRO A 491 -5.12 15.12 -11.37
N PRO A 492 -4.55 16.20 -11.96
CA PRO A 492 -5.11 17.55 -11.81
C PRO A 492 -6.57 17.62 -12.25
N GLY A 493 -7.37 18.42 -11.53
CA GLY A 493 -8.81 18.54 -11.77
C GLY A 493 -9.68 17.49 -11.07
N ALA A 494 -9.08 16.48 -10.42
CA ALA A 494 -9.81 15.51 -9.62
C ALA A 494 -10.13 16.04 -8.20
N GLY A 495 -11.36 16.48 -7.99
CA GLY A 495 -11.97 16.68 -6.67
C GLY A 495 -11.26 17.67 -5.73
N LYS A 496 -11.59 17.58 -4.44
CA LYS A 496 -10.99 18.37 -3.35
C LYS A 496 -9.69 17.70 -2.88
N SER A 497 -8.63 17.79 -3.69
CA SER A 497 -7.27 17.39 -3.27
C SER A 497 -6.48 18.62 -2.80
N PHE A 498 -5.51 18.41 -1.93
CA PHE A 498 -4.48 19.40 -1.59
C PHE A 498 -3.18 18.69 -1.23
N HIS A 499 -2.09 19.43 -1.21
CA HIS A 499 -0.79 18.96 -0.75
C HIS A 499 0.00 20.08 -0.05
N VAL A 500 0.99 19.70 0.74
CA VAL A 500 2.04 20.59 1.26
C VAL A 500 3.35 20.13 0.64
N ALA A 501 4.18 21.06 0.16
CA ALA A 501 5.49 20.75 -0.41
C ALA A 501 6.54 21.73 0.09
N ALA A 502 7.63 21.22 0.65
CA ALA A 502 8.75 22.01 1.18
C ALA A 502 10.03 21.15 1.24
N ALA A 503 11.17 21.77 1.56
CA ALA A 503 12.40 21.05 1.87
C ALA A 503 12.22 20.23 3.16
N ALA A 504 12.85 19.06 3.28
CA ALA A 504 12.85 18.21 4.47
C ALA A 504 13.81 18.74 5.54
N ASP A 505 13.56 19.99 5.97
CA ASP A 505 14.46 20.83 6.77
C ASP A 505 14.30 20.69 8.28
N ALA A 506 13.27 19.97 8.76
CA ALA A 506 13.08 19.68 10.17
C ALA A 506 13.60 18.28 10.54
N GLU A 507 14.02 18.10 11.79
CA GLU A 507 14.49 16.81 12.30
C GLU A 507 13.38 15.76 12.34
N ASP A 508 12.17 16.17 12.74
CA ASP A 508 11.01 15.31 12.91
C ASP A 508 9.90 15.65 11.91
N ALA A 509 9.14 14.63 11.51
CA ALA A 509 8.08 14.74 10.52
C ALA A 509 6.91 15.61 11.00
N ASP A 510 6.49 15.51 12.26
CA ASP A 510 5.41 16.32 12.82
C ASP A 510 5.83 17.78 12.97
N ALA A 511 7.09 18.03 13.36
CA ALA A 511 7.66 19.37 13.37
C ALA A 511 7.67 19.99 11.96
N TRP A 512 8.06 19.22 10.94
CA TRP A 512 7.98 19.64 9.53
C TRP A 512 6.54 20.00 9.13
N ALA A 513 5.58 19.12 9.42
CA ALA A 513 4.18 19.32 9.05
C ALA A 513 3.59 20.57 9.72
N ALA A 514 3.93 20.82 10.99
CA ALA A 514 3.51 22.01 11.72
C ALA A 514 4.14 23.30 11.15
N ALA A 515 5.44 23.29 10.86
CA ALA A 515 6.17 24.45 10.33
C ALA A 515 5.68 24.84 8.93
N HIS A 516 5.38 23.85 8.08
CA HIS A 516 5.00 24.07 6.68
C HIS A 516 3.49 24.00 6.42
N ALA A 517 2.65 23.89 7.45
CA ALA A 517 1.19 23.83 7.29
C ALA A 517 0.61 25.02 6.50
N GLY A 518 1.26 26.19 6.58
CA GLY A 518 0.90 27.39 5.82
C GLY A 518 1.20 27.32 4.31
N ALA A 519 2.06 26.39 3.87
CA ALA A 519 2.45 26.19 2.48
C ALA A 519 1.49 25.24 1.72
N ARG A 520 0.28 25.02 2.24
CA ARG A 520 -0.77 24.22 1.61
C ARG A 520 -1.12 24.77 0.23
N GLN A 521 -1.05 23.90 -0.77
CA GLN A 521 -1.43 24.14 -2.16
C GLN A 521 -2.66 23.29 -2.50
N GLU A 522 -3.69 23.93 -3.04
CA GLU A 522 -4.91 23.25 -3.48
C GLU A 522 -4.65 22.48 -4.79
N GLY A 523 -5.32 21.34 -4.92
CA GLY A 523 -5.21 20.44 -6.07
C GLY A 523 -4.07 19.42 -5.96
N SER A 524 -3.84 18.77 -7.10
CA SER A 524 -2.80 17.75 -7.28
C SER A 524 -1.39 18.33 -7.10
N TRP A 525 -0.48 17.49 -6.61
CA TRP A 525 0.96 17.79 -6.54
C TRP A 525 1.70 17.56 -7.88
N TRP A 526 1.05 16.92 -8.86
CA TRP A 526 1.67 16.63 -10.16
C TRP A 526 2.18 17.88 -10.92
N PRO A 527 1.51 19.06 -10.86
CA PRO A 527 2.05 20.30 -11.42
C PRO A 527 3.30 20.80 -10.68
N HIS A 528 3.37 20.63 -9.36
CA HIS A 528 4.55 20.96 -8.58
C HIS A 528 5.73 20.07 -8.98
N TRP A 529 5.49 18.75 -9.07
CA TRP A 529 6.50 17.80 -9.57
C TRP A 529 6.94 18.09 -11.00
N ARG A 530 6.02 18.45 -11.91
CA ARG A 530 6.35 18.87 -13.29
C ARG A 530 7.38 20.00 -13.27
N GLY A 531 7.15 21.05 -12.49
CA GLY A 531 8.12 22.16 -12.38
C GLY A 531 9.47 21.69 -11.85
N TRP A 532 9.45 20.85 -10.81
CA TRP A 532 10.66 20.31 -10.19
C TRP A 532 11.50 19.46 -11.14
N ILE A 533 10.87 18.53 -11.89
CA ILE A 533 11.56 17.61 -12.79
C ILE A 533 12.04 18.31 -14.07
N GLN A 534 11.25 19.24 -14.62
CA GLN A 534 11.64 19.99 -15.83
C GLN A 534 12.89 20.84 -15.59
N ALA A 535 12.97 21.51 -14.44
CA ALA A 535 14.17 22.27 -14.03
C ALA A 535 15.43 21.41 -13.89
N ARG A 536 15.28 20.08 -13.76
CA ARG A 536 16.34 19.11 -13.49
C ARG A 536 16.57 18.12 -14.63
N SER A 537 15.91 18.30 -15.78
CA SER A 537 15.99 17.38 -16.92
C SER A 537 16.87 17.89 -18.08
N GLY A 538 17.58 18.99 -17.87
CA GLY A 538 18.43 19.62 -18.87
C GLY A 538 17.65 20.30 -20.01
N ASP A 539 18.37 20.68 -21.06
CA ASP A 539 17.80 21.44 -22.18
C ASP A 539 16.71 20.66 -22.94
N LEU A 540 15.82 21.42 -23.58
CA LEU A 540 14.85 20.88 -24.53
C LEU A 540 15.54 20.50 -25.84
N VAL A 541 15.24 19.29 -26.31
CA VAL A 541 15.67 18.76 -27.61
C VAL A 541 14.44 18.40 -28.44
N ALA A 542 14.61 18.25 -29.76
CA ALA A 542 13.53 17.77 -30.62
C ALA A 542 13.07 16.37 -30.15
N ALA A 543 11.76 16.16 -30.11
CA ALA A 543 11.20 14.87 -29.75
C ALA A 543 11.63 13.78 -30.75
N PRO A 544 11.94 12.55 -30.29
CA PRO A 544 12.33 11.47 -31.19
C PRO A 544 11.18 11.12 -32.13
N LYS A 545 11.47 11.07 -33.44
CA LYS A 545 10.49 10.71 -34.48
C LYS A 545 10.07 9.24 -34.46
N SER A 546 10.85 8.40 -33.78
CA SER A 546 10.66 6.95 -33.65
C SER A 546 11.13 6.51 -32.27
N LEU A 547 10.44 5.54 -31.69
CA LEU A 547 10.85 4.93 -30.42
C LEU A 547 11.96 3.90 -30.63
N GLY A 548 12.73 3.66 -29.57
CA GLY A 548 13.91 2.82 -29.59
C GLY A 548 15.11 3.47 -30.29
N SER A 549 16.00 2.64 -30.80
CA SER A 549 17.17 3.05 -31.57
C SER A 549 17.55 1.96 -32.57
N ARG A 550 18.59 2.19 -33.39
CA ARG A 550 19.11 1.16 -34.30
C ARG A 550 19.51 -0.14 -33.60
N LYS A 551 20.06 -0.04 -32.37
CA LYS A 551 20.48 -1.19 -31.55
C LYS A 551 19.35 -1.76 -30.68
N HIS A 552 18.39 -0.92 -30.30
CA HIS A 552 17.24 -1.27 -29.47
C HIS A 552 15.96 -1.03 -30.27
N LYS A 553 15.73 -1.88 -31.27
CA LYS A 553 14.55 -1.75 -32.14
C LYS A 553 13.29 -2.07 -31.34
N PRO A 554 12.18 -1.39 -31.61
CA PRO A 554 10.91 -1.74 -30.99
C PRO A 554 10.51 -3.20 -31.23
N LEU A 555 10.06 -3.89 -30.19
CA LEU A 555 9.74 -5.32 -30.15
C LEU A 555 8.22 -5.60 -30.14
N GLY A 556 7.41 -4.56 -29.98
CA GLY A 556 5.96 -4.63 -29.85
C GLY A 556 5.40 -3.37 -29.20
N ALA A 557 4.10 -3.15 -29.31
CA ALA A 557 3.44 -2.02 -28.66
C ALA A 557 3.42 -2.18 -27.12
N ALA A 558 3.43 -1.06 -26.40
CA ALA A 558 2.97 -1.04 -25.01
C ALA A 558 1.51 -1.54 -24.94
N PRO A 559 1.09 -2.23 -23.86
CA PRO A 559 1.75 -2.36 -22.56
C PRO A 559 2.77 -3.52 -22.47
N GLY A 560 3.13 -4.15 -23.59
CA GLY A 560 4.06 -5.28 -23.66
C GLY A 560 3.38 -6.62 -23.41
N SER A 561 4.18 -7.68 -23.29
CA SER A 561 3.67 -9.06 -23.11
C SER A 561 3.73 -9.53 -21.66
N TYR A 562 4.68 -9.03 -20.86
CA TYR A 562 4.91 -9.49 -19.49
C TYR A 562 3.80 -9.06 -18.54
N VAL A 563 3.16 -7.92 -18.81
CA VAL A 563 2.01 -7.43 -18.05
C VAL A 563 0.79 -8.36 -18.13
N HIS A 564 0.68 -9.19 -19.17
CA HIS A 564 -0.44 -10.11 -19.35
C HIS A 564 -0.24 -11.46 -18.65
N VAL A 565 0.96 -11.74 -18.11
CA VAL A 565 1.27 -12.99 -17.42
C VAL A 565 0.56 -13.05 -16.07
N LYS A 566 -0.22 -14.11 -15.84
CA LYS A 566 -0.98 -14.36 -14.60
C LYS A 566 -0.19 -15.13 -13.57
#